data_AF-A0A0A9DRA2-F1
#
_entry.id   AF-A0A0A9DRA2-F1
#
_cell.length_a   1.000
_cell.length_b   1.000
_cell.length_c   1.000
_cell.angle_alpha   90.00
_cell.angle_beta   90.00
_cell.angle_gamma   90.00
#
_symmetry.space_group_name_H-M   'P 1'
#
loop_
_entity.id
_entity.type
_entity.pdbx_description
1 polymer ?
#
loop_
_entity_poly.entity_id
_entity_poly.type
_entity_poly.pdbx_seq_one_letter_code
_entity_poly.pdbx_strand_id
1 'polypeptide(L)'
;MFPGGEFPNQNPRIDEGLATWVKKDRSLEETNIVLWYVFGITHIPRLEDWPVMPVERIGFMLMPHGFFNCSPAVDVPPGSDADVKEAESPKGIQTELISKL
;
A
#
# COMPACT_ATOMS: atom_id res chain seq x y z
N MET A 1 6.38 20.13 11.86
CA MET A 1 6.10 18.68 11.92
C MET A 1 4.60 18.37 11.96
N PHE A 2 3.72 19.29 12.38
CA PHE A 2 2.27 19.05 12.42
C PHE A 2 1.55 19.76 11.26
N PRO A 3 0.96 19.04 10.28
CA PRO A 3 0.38 19.66 9.09
C PRO A 3 -0.92 20.43 9.39
N GLY A 4 -1.58 20.17 10.52
CA GLY A 4 -2.75 20.92 11.00
C GLY A 4 -2.44 22.07 11.96
N GLY A 5 -1.17 22.40 12.19
CA GLY A 5 -0.74 23.38 13.21
C GLY A 5 -0.38 22.73 14.56
N GLU A 6 0.23 23.51 15.45
CA GLU A 6 0.77 23.02 16.72
C GLU A 6 -0.32 22.76 17.77
N PHE A 7 -1.41 23.53 17.72
CA PHE A 7 -2.51 23.46 18.68
C PHE A 7 -3.83 23.09 17.98
N PRO A 8 -4.08 21.80 17.68
CA PRO A 8 -5.18 21.39 16.79
C PRO A 8 -6.58 21.57 17.39
N ASN A 9 -6.74 21.46 18.71
CA ASN A 9 -8.06 21.53 19.33
C ASN A 9 -8.64 22.95 19.28
N GLN A 10 -9.74 23.13 18.53
CA GLN A 10 -10.45 24.41 18.38
C GLN A 10 -9.52 25.60 18.03
N ASN A 11 -8.50 25.38 17.20
CA ASN A 11 -7.48 26.39 16.93
C ASN A 11 -8.12 27.65 16.29
N PRO A 12 -8.10 28.82 16.95
CA PRO A 12 -8.57 30.06 16.34
C PRO A 12 -7.48 30.70 15.46
N ARG A 13 -6.25 30.19 15.49
CA ARG A 13 -5.12 30.74 14.74
C ARG A 13 -5.28 30.43 13.27
N ILE A 14 -5.21 31.49 12.48
CA ILE A 14 -5.16 31.43 11.02
C ILE A 14 -3.68 31.45 10.62
N ASP A 15 -3.34 30.82 9.50
CA ASP A 15 -1.98 30.74 8.95
C ASP A 15 -1.00 29.77 9.64
N GLU A 16 -1.48 28.64 10.16
CA GLU A 16 -0.62 27.52 10.60
C GLU A 16 -0.76 26.26 9.73
N GLY A 17 0.25 25.39 9.80
CA GLY A 17 0.23 24.08 9.14
C GLY A 17 0.61 24.07 7.66
N LEU A 18 0.32 22.93 7.01
CA LEU A 18 0.72 22.62 5.64
C LEU A 18 0.18 23.64 4.64
N ALA A 19 -1.07 24.08 4.82
CA ALA A 19 -1.72 25.08 3.96
C ALA A 19 -0.95 26.41 3.92
N THR A 20 -0.28 26.79 5.01
CA THR A 20 0.57 28.00 5.03
C THR A 20 1.96 27.73 4.48
N TRP A 21 2.53 26.54 4.74
CA TRP A 21 3.88 26.20 4.29
C TRP A 21 4.00 26.18 2.75
N VAL A 22 2.93 25.76 2.05
CA VAL A 22 2.89 25.71 0.58
C VAL A 22 2.80 27.10 -0.05
N LYS A 23 2.20 28.10 0.62
CA LYS A 23 2.11 29.48 0.12
C LYS A 23 3.49 30.14 -0.12
N LYS A 24 4.56 29.60 0.47
CA LYS A 24 5.94 30.08 0.29
C LYS A 24 6.54 29.70 -1.07
N ASP A 25 5.88 28.83 -1.84
CA ASP A 25 6.26 28.42 -3.20
C ASP A 25 7.77 28.14 -3.37
N ARG A 26 8.29 27.31 -2.47
CA ARG A 26 9.72 26.96 -2.45
C ARG A 26 10.01 25.93 -3.53
N SER A 27 11.15 26.05 -4.20
CA SER A 27 11.63 25.05 -5.16
C SER A 27 11.70 23.66 -4.53
N LEU A 28 11.31 22.64 -5.30
CA LEU A 28 11.31 21.23 -4.90
C LEU A 28 12.38 20.41 -5.63
N GLU A 29 12.98 20.94 -6.71
CA GLU A 29 13.94 20.23 -7.54
C GLU A 29 15.30 20.12 -6.84
N GLU A 30 15.87 18.91 -6.82
CA GLU A 30 17.20 18.62 -6.24
C GLU A 30 17.41 19.13 -4.81
N THR A 31 16.34 19.17 -4.02
CA THR A 31 16.38 19.60 -2.61
C THR A 31 15.89 18.50 -1.65
N ASN A 32 16.17 18.71 -0.36
CA ASN A 32 15.61 17.88 0.69
C ASN A 32 14.11 18.17 0.85
N ILE A 33 13.28 17.22 0.46
CA ILE A 33 11.82 17.35 0.47
C ILE A 33 11.18 16.48 1.56
N VAL A 34 9.93 16.80 1.87
CA VAL A 34 9.06 16.01 2.74
C VAL A 34 7.75 15.77 2.00
N LEU A 35 7.35 14.50 1.89
CA LEU A 35 6.08 14.11 1.28
C LEU A 35 4.97 14.00 2.35
N TRP A 36 3.83 14.63 2.08
CA TRP A 36 2.61 14.51 2.89
C TRP A 36 1.52 13.86 2.04
N TYR A 37 1.30 12.55 2.21
CA TYR A 37 0.27 11.80 1.50
C TYR A 37 -1.00 11.69 2.35
N VAL A 38 -2.14 12.13 1.81
CA VAL A 38 -3.45 12.04 2.47
C VAL A 38 -4.20 10.84 1.90
N PHE A 39 -4.52 9.87 2.75
CA PHE A 39 -5.31 8.70 2.38
C PHE A 39 -6.37 8.43 3.47
N GLY A 40 -7.49 7.83 3.09
CA GLY A 40 -8.59 7.52 4.01
C GLY A 40 -9.74 6.82 3.31
N ILE A 41 -10.84 6.64 4.03
CA ILE A 41 -12.09 6.07 3.52
C ILE A 41 -13.24 7.05 3.70
N THR A 42 -14.23 6.94 2.83
CA THR A 42 -15.56 7.52 3.07
C THR A 42 -16.42 6.45 3.73
N HIS A 43 -16.62 6.55 5.05
CA HIS A 43 -17.43 5.57 5.79
C HIS A 43 -18.92 5.88 5.60
N ILE A 44 -19.60 5.03 4.83
CA ILE A 44 -21.07 5.01 4.70
C ILE A 44 -21.57 3.90 5.64
N PRO A 45 -22.22 4.23 6.76
CA PRO A 45 -22.63 3.22 7.74
C PRO A 45 -23.59 2.20 7.15
N ARG A 46 -23.40 0.94 7.51
CA ARG A 46 -24.28 -0.18 7.11
C ARG A 46 -24.86 -0.89 8.34
N LEU A 47 -25.89 -1.71 8.15
CA LEU A 47 -26.52 -2.46 9.24
C LEU A 47 -25.54 -3.44 9.91
N GLU A 48 -24.58 -3.96 9.15
CA GLU A 48 -23.54 -4.87 9.63
C GLU A 48 -22.54 -4.20 10.58
N ASP A 49 -22.47 -2.86 10.59
CA ASP A 49 -21.60 -2.12 11.49
C ASP A 49 -22.18 -2.07 12.93
N TRP A 50 -23.42 -2.55 13.13
CA TRP A 50 -24.11 -2.62 14.42
C TRP A 50 -24.21 -4.05 14.95
N PRO A 51 -24.06 -4.31 16.28
CA PRO A 51 -23.73 -3.36 17.35
C PRO A 51 -22.22 -3.10 17.49
N VAL A 52 -21.41 -3.86 16.77
CA VAL A 52 -19.96 -3.78 16.77
C VAL A 52 -19.49 -3.87 15.33
N MET A 53 -18.78 -2.84 14.87
CA MET A 53 -18.26 -2.76 13.51
C MET A 53 -17.18 -3.82 13.28
N PRO A 54 -17.28 -4.64 12.22
CA PRO A 54 -16.20 -5.51 11.77
C PRO A 54 -14.98 -4.73 11.28
N VAL A 55 -13.80 -5.37 11.24
CA VAL A 55 -12.55 -4.73 10.82
C VAL A 55 -12.61 -4.33 9.33
N GLU A 56 -12.36 -3.05 9.05
CA GLU A 56 -12.07 -2.54 7.72
C GLU A 56 -10.56 -2.32 7.56
N ARG A 57 -9.97 -2.78 6.45
CA ARG A 57 -8.53 -2.65 6.17
C ARG A 57 -8.30 -1.70 5.01
N ILE A 58 -7.43 -0.73 5.22
CA ILE A 58 -6.88 0.15 4.18
C ILE A 58 -5.38 0.22 4.32
N GLY A 59 -4.69 0.41 3.19
CA GLY A 59 -3.25 0.51 3.16
C GLY A 59 -2.75 1.09 1.85
N PHE A 60 -1.49 1.50 1.86
CA PHE A 60 -0.74 1.91 0.69
C PHE A 60 0.65 1.30 0.77
N MET A 61 1.36 1.25 -0.35
CA MET A 61 2.71 0.70 -0.41
C MET A 61 3.59 1.63 -1.24
N LEU A 62 4.78 1.90 -0.74
CA LEU A 62 5.84 2.53 -1.51
C LEU A 62 6.66 1.42 -2.15
N MET A 63 6.59 1.34 -3.48
CA MET A 63 7.35 0.35 -4.24
C MET A 63 8.56 1.03 -4.92
N PRO A 64 9.73 0.38 -4.89
CA PRO A 64 10.88 0.85 -5.64
C PRO A 64 10.62 0.71 -7.15
N HIS A 65 10.68 1.83 -7.89
CA HIS A 65 10.59 1.85 -9.35
C HIS A 65 11.88 2.41 -9.93
N GLY A 66 12.57 1.64 -10.77
CA GLY A 66 13.87 2.03 -11.32
C GLY A 66 14.99 2.15 -10.29
N PHE A 67 14.78 1.65 -9.06
CA PHE A 67 15.77 1.73 -7.98
C PHE A 67 16.81 0.61 -8.04
N PHE A 68 16.41 -0.59 -8.47
CA PHE A 68 17.29 -1.76 -8.60
C PHE A 68 17.47 -2.13 -10.08
N ASN A 69 18.63 -2.68 -10.44
CA ASN A 69 18.94 -3.14 -11.80
C ASN A 69 18.24 -4.47 -12.16
N CYS A 70 17.88 -5.26 -11.14
CA CYS A 70 17.16 -6.52 -11.28
C CYS A 70 16.34 -6.79 -10.01
N SER A 71 15.63 -7.92 -9.93
CA SER A 71 14.85 -8.29 -8.75
C SER A 71 15.74 -8.30 -7.50
N PRO A 72 15.42 -7.53 -6.44
CA PRO A 72 16.22 -7.52 -5.20
C PRO A 72 16.16 -8.85 -4.44
N ALA A 73 15.23 -9.75 -4.79
CA ALA A 73 15.04 -11.04 -4.14
C ALA A 73 15.61 -12.21 -4.96
N VAL A 74 16.41 -11.97 -6.00
CA VAL A 74 16.91 -13.03 -6.90
C VAL A 74 17.75 -14.08 -6.18
N ASP A 75 18.48 -13.70 -5.13
CA ASP A 75 19.36 -14.59 -4.37
C ASP A 75 18.69 -15.20 -3.13
N VAL A 76 17.38 -15.01 -2.96
CA VAL A 76 16.64 -15.57 -1.80
C VAL A 76 16.35 -17.05 -2.06
N PRO A 77 16.86 -17.98 -1.22
CA PRO A 77 16.61 -19.39 -1.40
C PRO A 77 15.12 -19.71 -1.25
N PRO A 78 14.60 -20.70 -1.99
CA PRO A 78 13.20 -21.10 -1.87
C PRO A 78 12.89 -21.68 -0.48
N GLY A 79 11.64 -21.57 -0.05
CA GLY A 79 11.16 -22.20 1.18
C GLY A 79 11.24 -23.74 1.10
N SER A 80 11.32 -24.39 2.27
CA SER A 80 11.56 -25.84 2.41
C SER A 80 10.54 -26.76 1.70
N ASP A 81 9.38 -26.24 1.31
CA ASP A 81 8.31 -27.00 0.65
C ASP A 81 8.35 -26.90 -0.88
N ALA A 82 9.28 -26.13 -1.45
CA ALA A 82 9.36 -25.87 -2.89
C ALA A 82 10.42 -26.75 -3.58
N ASP A 83 10.43 -28.04 -3.26
CA ASP A 83 11.42 -28.98 -3.84
C ASP A 83 10.83 -30.36 -4.14
N VAL A 84 9.76 -30.42 -4.96
CA VAL A 84 9.54 -31.54 -5.90
C VAL A 84 8.67 -31.06 -7.07
N LYS A 85 9.28 -30.77 -8.22
CA LYS A 85 8.88 -31.25 -9.56
C LYS A 85 9.59 -30.45 -10.66
N GLU A 86 10.83 -30.83 -10.93
CA GLU A 86 11.29 -30.96 -12.31
C GLU A 86 12.18 -32.22 -12.41
N ALA A 87 11.56 -33.31 -12.83
CA ALA A 87 12.24 -34.41 -13.50
C ALA A 87 11.35 -34.76 -14.70
N GLU A 88 11.76 -34.33 -15.89
CA GLU A 88 11.15 -34.70 -17.16
C GLU A 88 11.06 -36.22 -17.31
N SER A 89 9.91 -36.73 -17.77
CA SER A 89 9.76 -37.96 -18.57
C SER A 89 8.31 -38.11 -19.10
N PRO A 90 8.08 -38.75 -20.27
CA PRO A 90 7.10 -38.30 -21.27
C PRO A 90 5.71 -38.99 -21.26
N LYS A 91 4.73 -38.24 -21.79
CA LYS A 91 3.43 -38.58 -22.42
C LYS A 91 2.55 -39.70 -21.83
N GLY A 92 1.33 -39.31 -21.46
CA GLY A 92 0.13 -40.13 -21.55
C GLY A 92 -1.10 -39.25 -21.74
N ILE A 93 -1.63 -39.18 -22.96
CA ILE A 93 -2.93 -38.57 -23.25
C ILE A 93 -4.00 -39.52 -22.71
N GLN A 94 -4.83 -39.09 -21.76
CA GLN A 94 -6.21 -39.58 -21.63
C GLN A 94 -7.13 -38.43 -21.22
N THR A 95 -7.86 -37.96 -22.23
CA THR A 95 -9.19 -37.36 -22.13
C THR A 95 -10.08 -38.25 -21.26
N GLU A 96 -10.79 -37.71 -20.27
CA GLU A 96 -12.21 -38.00 -20.06
C GLU A 96 -12.86 -37.11 -18.98
N LEU A 97 -13.96 -36.49 -19.41
CA LEU A 97 -15.19 -36.12 -18.70
C LEU A 97 -15.17 -35.33 -17.38
N ILE A 98 -15.60 -34.06 -17.51
CA ILE A 98 -16.88 -33.54 -17.00
C ILE A 98 -17.42 -34.23 -15.74
N SER A 99 -17.43 -33.52 -14.61
CA SER A 99 -18.58 -33.50 -13.72
C SER A 99 -18.74 -32.13 -13.06
N LYS A 100 -19.75 -31.40 -13.54
CA LYS A 100 -20.39 -30.29 -12.85
C LYS A 100 -21.03 -30.78 -11.54
N LEU A 101 -20.92 -29.96 -10.51
CA LEU A 101 -22.03 -29.49 -9.68
C LEU A 101 -21.71 -28.08 -9.21
#